data_AF-B9HX65-F1
#
_entry.id   AF-B9HX65-F1
#
_cell.length_a   1.000
_cell.length_b   1.000
_cell.length_c   1.000
_cell.angle_alpha   90.00
_cell.angle_beta   90.00
_cell.angle_gamma   90.00
#
_symmetry.space_group_name_H-M   'P 1'
#
loop_
_entity.id
_entity.type
_entity.pdbx_description
1 polymer ?
#
loop_
_entity_poly.entity_id
_entity_poly.type
_entity_poly.pdbx_seq_one_letter_code
_entity_poly.pdbx_strand_id
1 'polypeptide(L)'
;MIWTGNPLPTDILLYAVPVCAVQSYKYHVKVIPGTVKKGKAAKTATNLFSHMPEATGTEKELMKECTDPELVAAIVGNAKFTAAGLAQLKQKQKKGKKNNKGES
;
A
#
# COMPACT_ATOMS: atom_id res chain seq x y z
N MET A 1 14.52 -11.01 -16.20
CA MET A 1 13.21 -10.99 -15.53
C MET A 1 12.41 -9.83 -16.10
N ILE A 2 11.22 -10.10 -16.65
CA ILE A 2 10.30 -9.05 -17.12
C ILE A 2 9.32 -8.78 -15.98
N TRP A 3 9.19 -7.52 -15.59
CA TRP A 3 8.22 -7.08 -14.59
C TRP A 3 6.91 -6.73 -15.29
N THR A 4 5.79 -7.29 -14.84
CA THR A 4 4.46 -6.97 -15.36
C THR A 4 3.65 -6.16 -14.35
N GLY A 5 2.94 -5.14 -14.84
CA GLY A 5 2.04 -4.33 -14.02
C GLY A 5 0.62 -4.85 -13.90
N ASN A 6 0.26 -5.83 -14.72
CA ASN A 6 -1.05 -6.45 -14.76
C ASN A 6 -0.87 -7.96 -15.00
N PRO A 7 -0.51 -8.72 -13.94
CA PRO A 7 -0.37 -10.16 -14.07
C PRO A 7 -1.70 -10.81 -14.39
N LEU A 8 -1.68 -11.80 -15.28
CA LEU A 8 -2.82 -12.65 -15.58
C LEU A 8 -3.05 -13.65 -14.43
N PRO A 9 -4.28 -14.16 -14.25
CA PRO A 9 -4.57 -15.15 -13.19
C PRO A 9 -3.77 -16.46 -13.32
N THR A 10 -3.26 -16.76 -14.52
CA THR A 10 -2.42 -17.92 -14.81
C THR A 10 -0.94 -17.69 -14.50
N ASP A 11 -0.53 -16.45 -14.23
CA ASP A 11 0.86 -16.10 -13.98
C ASP A 11 1.26 -16.47 -12.55
N ILE A 12 2.47 -17.00 -12.40
CA ILE A 12 3.06 -17.31 -11.10
C ILE A 12 3.75 -16.04 -10.57
N LEU A 13 3.23 -15.51 -9.47
CA LEU A 13 3.82 -14.36 -8.81
C LEU A 13 4.91 -14.81 -7.82
N LEU A 14 6.14 -14.37 -8.07
CA LEU A 14 7.30 -14.74 -7.25
C LEU A 14 7.73 -13.64 -6.28
N TYR A 15 7.65 -12.38 -6.72
CA TYR A 15 8.09 -11.22 -5.95
C TYR A 15 7.21 -10.01 -6.27
N ALA A 16 7.06 -9.12 -5.29
CA ALA A 16 6.50 -7.78 -5.51
C ALA A 16 7.58 -6.74 -5.26
N VAL A 17 7.57 -5.67 -6.06
CA VAL A 17 8.46 -4.52 -5.86
C VAL A 17 7.62 -3.24 -5.85
N PRO A 18 7.76 -2.39 -4.83
CA PRO A 18 7.10 -1.10 -4.81
C PRO A 18 7.79 -0.16 -5.82
N VAL A 19 7.02 0.40 -6.76
CA VAL A 19 7.54 1.35 -7.76
C VAL A 19 6.73 2.64 -7.72
N CYS A 20 7.39 3.77 -7.98
CA CYS A 20 6.67 4.99 -8.37
C CYS A 20 6.48 4.94 -9.89
N ALA A 21 5.23 4.92 -10.34
CA ALA A 21 4.92 4.90 -11.75
C ALA A 21 3.93 6.01 -12.14
N VAL A 22 4.07 6.45 -13.39
CA VAL A 22 3.13 7.35 -14.06
C VAL A 22 1.99 6.60 -14.75
N GLN A 23 2.14 5.29 -14.96
CA GLN A 23 1.13 4.44 -15.59
C GLN A 23 0.18 3.85 -14.54
N SER A 24 -1.02 3.48 -14.96
CA SER A 24 -2.02 2.83 -14.11
C SER A 24 -1.73 1.34 -13.97
N TYR A 25 -1.52 0.90 -12.72
CA TYR A 25 -1.34 -0.51 -12.36
C TYR A 25 -2.60 -1.05 -11.70
N LYS A 26 -2.76 -2.38 -11.65
CA LYS A 26 -3.86 -3.02 -10.90
C LYS A 26 -3.92 -2.55 -9.45
N TYR A 27 -2.75 -2.43 -8.81
CA TYR A 27 -2.61 -1.82 -7.48
C TYR A 27 -1.88 -0.49 -7.59
N HIS A 28 -2.62 0.60 -7.56
CA HIS A 28 -2.04 1.94 -7.57
C HIS A 28 -2.71 2.85 -6.54
N VAL A 29 -1.95 3.83 -6.06
CA VAL A 29 -2.44 4.89 -5.18
C VAL A 29 -1.93 6.22 -5.70
N LYS A 30 -2.79 7.23 -5.71
CA LYS A 30 -2.38 8.56 -6.16
C LYS A 30 -1.50 9.21 -5.10
N VAL A 31 -0.28 9.51 -5.49
CA VAL A 31 0.72 10.19 -4.67
C VAL A 31 0.54 11.69 -4.86
N ILE A 32 0.28 12.40 -3.77
CA ILE A 32 0.18 13.86 -3.76
C ILE A 32 1.32 14.40 -2.89
N PRO A 33 2.23 15.24 -3.43
CA PRO A 33 3.27 15.83 -2.61
C PRO A 33 2.66 16.62 -1.43
N GLY A 34 3.26 16.51 -0.24
CA GLY A 34 2.72 17.16 0.96
C GLY A 34 3.60 16.97 2.19
N THR A 35 3.08 17.35 3.36
CA THR A 35 3.86 17.38 4.62
C THR A 35 4.04 16.03 5.34
N VAL A 36 3.47 14.94 4.83
CA VAL A 36 3.52 13.63 5.51
C VAL A 36 4.83 12.91 5.18
N LYS A 37 5.55 12.49 6.23
CA LYS A 37 6.79 11.72 6.09
C LYS A 37 6.55 10.43 5.30
N LYS A 38 7.45 10.12 4.36
CA LYS A 38 7.45 8.90 3.53
C LYS A 38 7.19 7.60 4.30
N GLY A 39 7.74 7.44 5.51
CA GLY A 39 7.46 6.26 6.36
C GLY A 39 5.99 6.12 6.79
N LYS A 40 5.31 7.22 7.14
CA LYS A 40 3.88 7.19 7.47
C LYS A 40 3.03 6.96 6.23
N ALA A 41 3.46 7.51 5.10
CA ALA A 41 2.80 7.30 3.82
C ALA A 41 2.88 5.81 3.45
N ALA A 42 4.07 5.19 3.42
CA ALA A 42 4.30 3.78 3.12
C ALA A 42 3.36 2.86 3.90
N LYS A 43 3.31 2.99 5.24
CA LYS A 43 2.41 2.20 6.10
C LYS A 43 0.93 2.38 5.75
N THR A 44 0.55 3.59 5.32
CA THR A 44 -0.82 3.86 4.89
C THR A 44 -1.13 3.16 3.57
N ALA A 45 -0.19 3.14 2.61
CA ALA A 45 -0.35 2.46 1.33
C ALA A 45 -0.44 0.94 1.51
N THR A 46 0.47 0.31 2.26
CA THR A 46 0.44 -1.14 2.52
C THR A 46 -0.87 -1.58 3.18
N ASN A 47 -1.35 -0.79 4.15
CA ASN A 47 -2.62 -1.06 4.80
C ASN A 47 -3.82 -0.91 3.84
N LEU A 48 -3.78 0.07 2.93
CA LEU A 48 -4.80 0.22 1.90
C LEU A 48 -4.84 -0.99 0.97
N PHE A 49 -3.69 -1.40 0.43
CA PHE A 49 -3.60 -2.52 -0.51
C PHE A 49 -4.06 -3.84 0.13
N SER A 50 -3.74 -4.05 1.41
CA SER A 50 -4.23 -5.22 2.17
C SER A 50 -5.76 -5.31 2.29
N HIS A 51 -6.44 -4.16 2.27
CA HIS A 51 -7.89 -4.05 2.40
C HIS A 51 -8.62 -3.92 1.05
N MET A 52 -7.91 -3.94 -0.07
CA MET A 52 -8.55 -3.94 -1.39
C MET A 52 -9.26 -5.29 -1.61
N PRO A 53 -10.53 -5.28 -2.07
CA PRO A 53 -11.30 -6.50 -2.32
C PRO A 53 -10.78 -7.27 -3.54
N GLU A 54 -10.08 -6.60 -4.44
CA GLU A 54 -9.51 -7.17 -5.68
C GLU A 54 -8.19 -7.92 -5.44
N ALA A 55 -7.63 -7.85 -4.22
CA ALA A 55 -6.36 -8.46 -3.88
C ALA A 55 -6.52 -9.94 -3.47
N THR A 56 -5.90 -10.83 -4.24
CA THR A 56 -5.82 -12.26 -3.91
C THR A 56 -4.89 -12.53 -2.73
N GLY A 57 -5.01 -13.70 -2.10
CA GLY A 57 -4.17 -14.09 -0.96
C GLY A 57 -2.67 -14.03 -1.29
N THR A 58 -2.27 -14.52 -2.46
CA THR A 58 -0.88 -14.50 -2.95
C THR A 58 -0.36 -13.09 -3.15
N GLU A 59 -1.14 -12.20 -3.77
CA GLU A 59 -0.74 -10.80 -3.98
C GLU A 59 -0.53 -10.06 -2.64
N LYS A 60 -1.37 -10.35 -1.63
CA LYS A 60 -1.23 -9.78 -0.28
C LYS A 60 0.01 -10.27 0.46
N GLU A 61 0.38 -11.53 0.30
CA GLU A 61 1.63 -12.09 0.84
C GLU A 61 2.84 -11.36 0.24
N LEU A 62 2.90 -11.26 -1.08
CA LEU A 62 4.03 -10.61 -1.76
C LEU A 62 4.15 -9.12 -1.41
N MET A 63 3.02 -8.42 -1.23
CA MET A 63 3.04 -7.03 -0.76
C MET A 63 3.52 -6.89 0.69
N LYS A 64 3.36 -7.91 1.54
CA LYS A 64 3.88 -7.93 2.90
C LYS A 64 5.37 -8.26 2.96
N GLU A 65 5.89 -8.98 1.96
CA GLU A 65 7.32 -9.23 1.83
C GLU A 65 8.12 -7.96 1.49
N CYS A 66 7.46 -6.94 0.93
CA CYS A 66 8.08 -5.64 0.69
C CYS A 66 8.44 -4.97 2.03
N THR A 67 9.72 -4.71 2.25
CA THR A 67 10.19 -4.14 3.52
C THR A 67 9.84 -2.65 3.63
N ASP A 68 9.64 -2.15 4.86
CA ASP A 68 9.44 -0.71 5.14
C ASP A 68 10.46 0.20 4.41
N PRO A 69 11.79 -0.07 4.42
CA PRO A 69 12.76 0.77 3.71
C PRO A 69 12.57 0.78 2.19
N GLU A 70 12.21 -0.35 1.56
CA GLU A 70 11.93 -0.40 0.12
C GLU A 70 10.69 0.40 -0.24
N LEU A 71 9.62 0.24 0.53
CA LEU A 71 8.39 1.03 0.38
C LEU A 71 8.66 2.53 0.54
N VAL A 72 9.53 2.89 1.49
CA VAL A 72 9.93 4.28 1.73
C VAL A 72 10.82 4.83 0.61
N ALA A 73 11.69 4.01 0.03
CA ALA A 73 12.54 4.37 -1.10
C ALA A 73 11.72 4.59 -2.37
N ALA A 74 10.64 3.83 -2.56
CA ALA A 74 9.71 4.00 -3.66
C ALA A 74 8.89 5.31 -3.60
N ILE A 75 8.84 5.99 -2.45
CA ILE A 75 8.08 7.23 -2.28
C ILE A 75 8.97 8.44 -2.56
N VAL A 76 8.55 9.24 -3.54
CA VAL A 76 9.24 10.48 -3.90
C VAL A 76 8.90 11.57 -2.89
N GLY A 77 9.89 11.93 -2.06
CA GLY A 77 9.79 13.02 -1.08
C GLY A 77 8.74 12.80 0.01
N ASN A 78 8.28 13.89 0.61
CA ASN A 78 7.15 13.84 1.54
C ASN A 78 5.85 13.86 0.74
N ALA A 79 4.98 12.88 0.98
CA ALA A 79 3.78 12.68 0.18
C ALA A 79 2.60 12.21 1.03
N LYS A 80 1.42 12.61 0.59
CA LYS A 80 0.11 12.18 1.05
C LYS A 80 -0.49 11.28 -0.01
N PHE A 81 -1.02 10.14 0.41
CA PHE A 81 -1.70 9.21 -0.48
C PHE A 81 -3.21 9.45 -0.50
N THR A 82 -3.80 9.37 -1.69
CA THR A 82 -5.26 9.39 -1.89
C THR A 82 -5.67 8.21 -2.77
N ALA A 83 -6.69 7.46 -2.35
CA ALA A 83 -7.36 6.45 -3.16
C ALA A 83 -8.86 6.48 -2.84
N ALA A 84 -9.67 5.99 -3.78
CA ALA A 84 -11.06 5.65 -3.51
C ALA A 84 -11.08 4.62 -2.37
N GLY A 85 -11.63 4.99 -1.20
CA GLY A 85 -11.65 4.13 0.01
C GLY A 85 -10.64 4.51 1.12
N LEU A 86 -9.63 5.34 0.83
CA LEU A 86 -8.61 5.73 1.83
C LEU A 86 -9.19 6.61 2.95
N ALA A 87 -10.22 7.41 2.63
CA ALA A 87 -10.97 8.21 3.62
C ALA A 87 -11.73 7.32 4.62
N GLN A 88 -12.36 6.25 4.15
CA GLN A 88 -13.09 5.29 4.98
C GLN A 88 -12.14 4.48 5.88
N LEU A 89 -10.98 4.08 5.34
CA LEU A 89 -9.96 3.35 6.11
C LEU A 89 -9.34 4.20 7.23
N LYS A 90 -9.07 5.49 6.98
CA LYS A 90 -8.61 6.43 8.03
C LYS A 90 -9.66 6.65 9.11
N GLN A 91 -10.95 6.68 8.76
CA GLN A 91 -12.05 6.81 9.73
C GLN A 91 -12.16 5.55 10.61
N LYS A 92 -11.93 4.36 10.04
CA LYS A 92 -11.90 3.09 10.78
C LYS A 92 -10.68 2.96 11.71
N GLN A 93 -9.50 3.45 11.29
CA GLN A 93 -8.31 3.51 12.15
C GLN A 93 -8.44 4.49 13.33
N LYS A 94 -9.12 5.64 13.14
CA LYS A 94 -9.43 6.55 14.26
C LYS A 94 -10.36 5.90 15.30
N LYS A 95 -11.24 4.98 14.88
CA LYS A 95 -12.14 4.24 15.78
C LYS A 95 -11.42 3.08 16.49
N GLY A 96 -10.47 2.41 15.83
CA GLY A 96 -9.67 1.32 16.42
C GLY A 96 -8.64 1.77 17.47
N LYS A 97 -8.09 2.98 17.37
CA LYS A 97 -7.10 3.48 18.37
C LYS A 97 -7.72 3.81 19.74
N LYS A 98 -9.05 3.76 19.88
CA LYS A 98 -9.73 3.94 21.17
C LYS A 98 -9.92 2.61 21.93
N ASN A 99 -9.66 1.46 21.32
CA ASN A 99 -9.92 0.14 21.91
C ASN A 99 -8.67 -0.63 22.35
N ASN A 100 -7.50 0.01 22.37
CA ASN A 100 -6.24 -0.63 22.79
C ASN A 100 -5.57 0.17 23.92
N LYS A 101 -6.37 0.55 24.91
CA LYS A 101 -5.94 1.12 26.19
C LYS A 101 -6.74 0.47 27.33
N GLY A 102 -6.69 -0.84 27.38
CA GLY A 102 -7.37 -1.64 28.40
C GLY A 102 -7.21 -3.12 28.12
N GLU A 103 -6.01 -3.64 28.33
CA GLU A 103 -5.82 -4.94 28.96
C GLU A 103 -4.33 -5.07 29.33
N SER A 104 -4.04 -4.78 30.60
CA SER A 104 -2.97 -5.38 31.38
C SER A 104 -3.63 -6.08 32.55
#